data_AF-A0AAJ1VYG9-F1
#
_entry.id   AF-A0AAJ1VYG9-F1
#
_cell.length_a   1.000
_cell.length_b   1.000
_cell.length_c   1.000
_cell.angle_alpha   90.00
_cell.angle_beta   90.00
_cell.angle_gamma   90.00
#
_symmetry.space_group_name_H-M   'P 1'
#
loop_
_entity.id
_entity.type
_entity.pdbx_description
1 polymer ?
#
loop_
_entity_poly.entity_id
_entity_poly.type
_entity_poly.pdbx_seq_one_letter_code
_entity_poly.pdbx_strand_id
1 'polypeptide(L)'
;MHREDPHRRLGDAVGGLLEKRGVLDEECKALLELLPSKWERFSDVVLLPGSAFRGKWSEHISDELWRVVSDALKVGRVGRMGEISGEMRESSVEMLLGDDDWVVRRESGIEYGYNLTQCMFSAGNVNERRRMGEVARAGEVVVDLYSGIGYYTLPMLVHSQVGHVHCCEWNPNAVRALDSNLESNGVAEKCTVHIGDNRI
;
A
#
# COMPACT_ATOMS: atom_id res chain seq x y z
N MET A 1 28.69 -1.25 0.05
CA MET A 1 27.98 -1.45 -1.24
C MET A 1 27.18 -0.18 -1.49
N HIS A 2 27.63 0.71 -2.39
CA HIS A 2 26.85 1.88 -2.74
C HIS A 2 25.50 1.40 -3.29
N ARG A 3 24.40 1.73 -2.60
CA ARG A 3 23.06 1.50 -3.12
C ARG A 3 22.93 2.40 -4.34
N GLU A 4 23.06 1.80 -5.51
CA GLU A 4 22.83 2.44 -6.79
C GLU A 4 21.43 3.08 -6.79
N ASP A 5 21.38 4.34 -7.22
CA ASP A 5 20.19 5.19 -7.19
C ASP A 5 19.04 4.52 -7.96
N PRO A 6 17.91 4.20 -7.29
CA PRO A 6 16.81 3.52 -7.94
C PRO A 6 16.15 4.36 -9.04
N HIS A 7 16.23 5.70 -9.00
CA HIS A 7 15.75 6.56 -10.08
C HIS A 7 16.61 6.40 -11.33
N ARG A 8 17.93 6.44 -11.16
CA ARG A 8 18.87 6.20 -12.26
C ARG A 8 18.68 4.82 -12.87
N ARG A 9 18.57 3.76 -12.06
CA ARG A 9 18.33 2.40 -12.59
C ARG A 9 17.03 2.31 -13.37
N LEU A 10 15.95 2.93 -12.89
CA LEU A 10 14.68 2.97 -13.60
C LEU A 10 14.84 3.69 -14.94
N GLY A 11 15.50 4.85 -14.96
CA GLY A 11 15.79 5.60 -16.18
C GLY A 11 16.60 4.82 -17.19
N ASP A 12 17.73 4.23 -16.77
CA ASP A 12 18.63 3.46 -17.63
C ASP A 12 17.91 2.22 -18.20
N ALA A 13 17.15 1.50 -17.38
CA ALA A 13 16.45 0.29 -17.80
C ALA A 13 15.31 0.58 -18.78
N VAL A 14 14.50 1.60 -18.49
CA VAL A 14 13.40 2.02 -19.37
C VAL A 14 13.94 2.65 -20.66
N GLY A 15 15.04 3.43 -20.59
CA GLY A 15 15.71 3.98 -21.75
C GLY A 15 16.23 2.89 -22.69
N GLY A 16 16.92 1.89 -22.15
CA GLY A 16 17.39 0.74 -22.94
C GLY A 16 16.25 -0.04 -23.60
N LEU A 17 15.07 -0.13 -22.96
CA LEU A 17 13.88 -0.73 -23.58
C LEU A 17 13.36 0.10 -24.75
N LEU A 18 13.27 1.42 -24.58
CA LEU A 18 12.80 2.33 -25.63
C LEU A 18 13.74 2.33 -26.84
N GLU A 19 15.06 2.36 -26.62
CA GLU A 19 16.07 2.24 -27.68
C GLU A 19 15.96 0.91 -28.43
N LYS A 20 15.80 -0.20 -27.71
CA LYS A 20 15.59 -1.55 -28.30
C LYS A 20 14.34 -1.59 -29.19
N ARG A 21 13.32 -0.79 -28.87
CA ARG A 21 12.07 -0.66 -29.65
C ARG A 21 12.18 0.32 -30.81
N GLY A 22 13.32 0.99 -30.99
CA GLY A 22 13.53 1.97 -32.05
C GLY A 22 12.77 3.28 -31.83
N VAL A 23 12.45 3.62 -30.57
CA VAL A 23 11.88 4.93 -30.24
C VAL A 23 12.92 6.01 -30.51
N LEU A 24 12.51 7.08 -31.19
CA LEU A 24 13.42 8.18 -31.57
C LEU A 24 14.02 8.85 -30.32
N ASP A 25 15.28 9.26 -30.39
CA ASP A 25 16.03 9.85 -29.26
C ASP A 25 15.28 11.00 -28.57
N GLU A 26 14.64 11.89 -29.33
CA GLU A 26 13.89 13.03 -28.76
C GLU A 26 12.60 12.59 -28.06
N GLU A 27 11.92 11.56 -28.56
CA GLU A 27 10.76 10.98 -27.89
C GLU A 27 11.19 10.21 -26.63
N CYS A 28 12.29 9.46 -26.71
CA CYS A 28 12.87 8.74 -25.57
C CYS A 28 13.20 9.70 -24.43
N LYS A 29 13.92 10.80 -24.71
CA LYS A 29 14.21 11.85 -23.71
C LYS A 29 12.93 12.39 -23.08
N ALA A 30 11.93 12.74 -23.90
CA ALA A 30 10.67 13.30 -23.42
C ALA A 30 9.88 12.31 -22.55
N LEU A 31 9.95 11.00 -22.83
CA LEU A 31 9.34 9.97 -22.00
C LEU A 31 10.07 9.79 -20.66
N LEU A 32 11.41 9.76 -20.69
CA LEU A 32 12.23 9.59 -19.49
C LEU A 32 12.05 10.75 -18.49
N GLU A 33 11.83 11.98 -18.97
CA GLU A 33 11.47 13.12 -18.12
C GLU A 33 10.13 12.96 -17.39
N LEU A 34 9.23 12.12 -17.91
CA LEU A 34 7.92 11.82 -17.32
C LEU A 34 7.94 10.64 -16.34
N LEU A 35 9.10 10.04 -16.10
CA LEU A 35 9.22 8.96 -15.11
C LEU A 35 8.85 9.47 -13.70
N PRO A 36 8.21 8.63 -12.87
CA PRO A 36 7.83 9.03 -11.53
C PRO A 36 9.07 9.35 -10.68
N SER A 37 9.01 10.44 -9.92
CA SER A 37 10.08 10.85 -8.99
C SER A 37 9.87 10.36 -7.56
N LYS A 38 8.72 9.75 -7.27
CA LYS A 38 8.37 9.17 -5.97
C LYS A 38 7.51 7.92 -6.18
N TRP A 39 7.63 6.96 -5.28
CA TRP A 39 6.80 5.77 -5.20
C TRP A 39 6.90 5.17 -3.80
N GLU A 40 5.94 4.32 -3.43
CA GLU A 40 6.03 3.54 -2.21
C GLU A 40 6.58 2.16 -2.52
N ARG A 41 7.55 1.69 -1.74
CA ARG A 41 8.07 0.32 -1.84
C ARG A 41 8.03 -0.35 -0.48
N PHE A 42 7.40 -1.52 -0.42
CA PHE A 42 7.25 -2.33 0.77
C PHE A 42 6.99 -3.78 0.33
N SER A 43 7.27 -4.76 1.19
CA SER A 43 7.28 -6.18 0.79
C SER A 43 8.12 -6.35 -0.51
N ASP A 44 7.51 -6.96 -1.51
CA ASP A 44 7.95 -7.23 -2.87
C ASP A 44 7.14 -6.42 -3.90
N VAL A 45 6.48 -5.32 -3.49
CA VAL A 45 5.66 -4.48 -4.35
C VAL A 45 6.20 -3.04 -4.41
N VAL A 46 5.98 -2.40 -5.56
CA VAL A 46 6.03 -0.94 -5.69
C VAL A 46 4.65 -0.38 -6.04
N LEU A 47 4.23 0.67 -5.36
CA LEU A 47 3.07 1.48 -5.74
C LEU A 47 3.53 2.79 -6.37
N LEU A 48 3.31 2.89 -7.68
CA LEU A 48 3.57 4.08 -8.46
C LEU A 48 2.45 5.13 -8.25
N PRO A 49 2.76 6.43 -8.35
CA PRO A 49 1.74 7.47 -8.35
C PRO A 49 0.73 7.26 -9.46
N GLY A 50 -0.52 7.67 -9.26
CA GLY A 50 -1.57 7.48 -10.26
C GLY A 50 -1.29 8.12 -11.62
N SER A 51 -0.49 9.18 -11.66
CA SER A 51 -0.04 9.84 -12.88
C SER A 51 1.08 9.10 -13.63
N ALA A 52 1.73 8.10 -13.02
CA ALA A 52 2.87 7.42 -13.61
C ALA A 52 2.47 6.65 -14.87
N PHE A 53 3.31 6.74 -15.90
CA PHE A 53 3.14 6.04 -17.17
C PHE A 53 1.76 6.28 -17.81
N ARG A 54 1.33 7.54 -17.85
CA ARG A 54 0.11 8.00 -18.55
C ARG A 54 0.44 8.92 -19.73
N GLY A 55 -0.56 9.24 -20.55
CA GLY A 55 -0.44 10.20 -21.64
C GLY A 55 0.47 9.68 -22.75
N LYS A 56 1.64 10.31 -22.94
CA LYS A 56 2.63 9.92 -23.96
C LYS A 56 3.09 8.47 -23.83
N TRP A 57 2.98 7.88 -22.64
CA TRP A 57 3.32 6.48 -22.41
C TRP A 57 2.35 5.48 -23.03
N SER A 58 1.16 5.88 -23.47
CA SER A 58 0.07 4.96 -23.86
C SER A 58 0.47 3.95 -24.93
N GLU A 59 1.30 4.35 -25.90
CA GLU A 59 1.79 3.48 -26.99
C GLU A 59 2.95 2.58 -26.57
N HIS A 60 3.55 2.84 -25.39
CA HIS A 60 4.72 2.15 -24.87
C HIS A 60 4.39 1.17 -23.72
N ILE A 61 3.16 1.23 -23.20
CA ILE A 61 2.68 0.30 -22.16
C ILE A 61 2.65 -1.13 -22.69
N SER A 62 3.24 -2.05 -21.93
CA SER A 62 3.33 -3.47 -22.27
C SER A 62 3.80 -4.28 -21.07
N ASP A 63 3.59 -5.59 -21.07
CA ASP A 63 4.10 -6.47 -20.02
C ASP A 63 5.63 -6.43 -19.91
N GLU A 64 6.34 -6.26 -21.03
CA GLU A 64 7.81 -6.11 -21.03
C GLU A 64 8.24 -4.84 -20.31
N LEU A 65 7.52 -3.71 -20.50
CA LEU A 65 7.78 -2.48 -19.75
C LEU A 65 7.63 -2.73 -18.25
N TRP A 66 6.56 -3.39 -17.81
CA TRP A 66 6.35 -3.63 -16.39
C TRP A 66 7.37 -4.57 -15.78
N ARG A 67 7.82 -5.60 -16.51
CA ARG A 67 8.95 -6.45 -16.10
C ARG A 67 10.24 -5.63 -15.93
N VAL A 68 10.55 -4.74 -16.88
CA VAL A 68 11.71 -3.84 -16.81
C VAL A 68 11.61 -2.91 -15.58
N VAL A 69 10.44 -2.32 -15.33
CA VAL A 69 10.19 -1.50 -14.14
C VAL A 69 10.39 -2.32 -12.86
N SER A 70 9.84 -3.53 -12.81
CA SER A 70 9.94 -4.45 -11.67
C SER A 70 11.39 -4.81 -11.35
N ASP A 71 12.17 -5.17 -12.38
CA ASP A 71 13.58 -5.53 -12.25
C ASP A 71 14.42 -4.33 -11.80
N ALA A 72 14.21 -3.16 -12.41
CA ALA A 72 14.92 -1.93 -12.06
C ALA A 72 14.67 -1.49 -10.60
N LEU A 73 13.42 -1.64 -10.15
CA LEU A 73 13.01 -1.32 -8.79
C LEU A 73 13.20 -2.47 -7.81
N LYS A 74 13.64 -3.65 -8.27
CA LYS A 74 13.93 -4.85 -7.47
C LYS A 74 12.72 -5.29 -6.64
N VAL A 75 11.57 -5.40 -7.30
CA VAL A 75 10.29 -5.86 -6.75
C VAL A 75 9.74 -6.98 -7.64
N GLY A 76 8.79 -7.77 -7.13
CA GLY A 76 8.10 -8.79 -7.92
C GLY A 76 6.76 -8.30 -8.50
N ARG A 77 6.19 -7.25 -7.91
CA ARG A 77 4.87 -6.73 -8.24
C ARG A 77 4.90 -5.21 -8.44
N VAL A 78 4.09 -4.74 -9.38
CA VAL A 78 3.98 -3.31 -9.70
C VAL A 78 2.51 -2.94 -9.67
N GLY A 79 2.14 -2.02 -8.79
CA GLY A 79 0.83 -1.40 -8.75
C GLY A 79 0.91 0.09 -9.05
N ARG A 80 -0.20 0.68 -9.48
CA ARG A 80 -0.36 2.12 -9.65
C ARG A 80 -1.54 2.60 -8.83
N MET A 81 -1.33 3.66 -8.05
CA MET A 81 -2.37 4.23 -7.20
C MET A 81 -3.51 4.81 -8.04
N GLY A 82 -4.75 4.56 -7.64
CA GLY A 82 -5.92 5.27 -8.15
C GLY A 82 -6.47 6.26 -7.12
N GLU A 83 -7.55 6.94 -7.50
CA GLU A 83 -8.29 7.79 -6.56
C GLU A 83 -9.08 6.92 -5.57
N ILE A 84 -9.13 7.37 -4.31
CA ILE A 84 -9.98 6.74 -3.30
C ILE A 84 -11.40 7.24 -3.52
N SER A 85 -12.36 6.33 -3.66
CA SER A 85 -13.74 6.66 -4.02
C SER A 85 -14.77 5.92 -3.15
N GLY A 86 -16.03 6.32 -3.27
CA GLY A 86 -17.15 5.70 -2.56
C GLY A 86 -17.21 6.02 -1.06
N GLU A 87 -18.32 5.60 -0.43
CA GLU A 87 -18.56 5.79 1.01
C GLU A 87 -17.62 4.93 1.86
N MET A 88 -17.29 3.73 1.38
CA MET A 88 -16.36 2.80 2.03
C MET A 88 -14.88 3.12 1.76
N ARG A 89 -14.61 4.21 1.03
CA ARG A 89 -13.25 4.70 0.72
C ARG A 89 -12.38 3.59 0.11
N GLU A 90 -12.95 2.92 -0.89
CA GLU A 90 -12.33 1.78 -1.53
C GLU A 90 -11.06 2.20 -2.29
N SER A 91 -10.08 1.30 -2.30
CA SER A 91 -8.87 1.49 -3.08
C SER A 91 -9.19 1.33 -4.57
N SER A 92 -8.51 2.12 -5.41
CA SER A 92 -8.56 1.96 -6.87
C SER A 92 -7.17 1.65 -7.42
N VAL A 93 -6.34 0.94 -6.65
CA VAL A 93 -5.02 0.49 -7.12
C VAL A 93 -5.22 -0.43 -8.32
N GLU A 94 -4.45 -0.18 -9.36
CA GLU A 94 -4.36 -1.02 -10.56
C GLU A 94 -3.10 -1.87 -10.48
N MET A 95 -3.24 -3.19 -10.57
CA MET A 95 -2.09 -4.09 -10.70
C MET A 95 -1.59 -4.06 -12.14
N LEU A 96 -0.34 -3.61 -12.33
CA LEU A 96 0.33 -3.52 -13.61
C LEU A 96 1.24 -4.73 -13.87
N LEU A 97 1.72 -5.36 -12.80
CA LEU A 97 2.45 -6.63 -12.84
C LEU A 97 2.18 -7.43 -11.57
N GLY A 98 1.83 -8.70 -11.77
CA GLY A 98 1.49 -9.65 -10.70
C GLY A 98 0.00 -9.65 -10.38
N ASP A 99 -0.58 -10.84 -10.25
CA ASP A 99 -2.03 -11.02 -10.11
C ASP A 99 -2.50 -11.05 -8.65
N ASP A 100 -1.59 -11.38 -7.72
CA ASP A 100 -1.88 -11.39 -6.28
C ASP A 100 -1.62 -10.00 -5.69
N ASP A 101 -2.67 -9.37 -5.16
CA ASP A 101 -2.63 -8.04 -4.57
C ASP A 101 -2.55 -8.04 -3.03
N TRP A 102 -2.48 -9.21 -2.40
CA TRP A 102 -2.28 -9.32 -0.95
C TRP A 102 -0.87 -8.91 -0.56
N VAL A 103 -0.76 -7.97 0.38
CA VAL A 103 0.53 -7.44 0.85
C VAL A 103 0.56 -7.37 2.35
N VAL A 104 1.76 -7.48 2.92
CA VAL A 104 1.99 -7.24 4.35
C VAL A 104 2.92 -6.05 4.52
N ARG A 105 2.41 -4.96 5.10
CA ARG A 105 3.23 -3.84 5.57
C ARG A 105 3.67 -4.09 7.00
N ARG A 106 4.96 -3.85 7.26
CA ARG A 106 5.56 -4.02 8.59
C ARG A 106 5.96 -2.66 9.12
N GLU A 107 5.31 -2.20 10.18
CA GLU A 107 5.59 -0.91 10.80
C GLU A 107 5.57 -1.03 12.31
N SER A 108 6.63 -0.55 12.98
CA SER A 108 6.74 -0.57 14.45
C SER A 108 6.48 -1.96 15.06
N GLY A 109 6.92 -3.04 14.40
CA GLY A 109 6.71 -4.41 14.87
C GLY A 109 5.31 -4.99 14.63
N ILE A 110 4.43 -4.28 13.91
CA ILE A 110 3.07 -4.70 13.58
C ILE A 110 3.00 -5.10 12.11
N GLU A 111 2.28 -6.18 11.83
CA GLU A 111 1.98 -6.65 10.49
C GLU A 111 0.58 -6.19 10.05
N TYR A 112 0.51 -5.50 8.91
CA TYR A 112 -0.73 -5.07 8.26
C TYR A 112 -0.87 -5.78 6.92
N GLY A 113 -1.57 -6.91 6.94
CA GLY A 113 -2.01 -7.68 5.77
C GLY A 113 -3.28 -7.09 5.17
N TYR A 114 -3.32 -6.89 3.86
CA TYR A 114 -4.51 -6.44 3.14
C TYR A 114 -4.38 -6.58 1.61
N ASN A 115 -5.51 -6.61 0.92
CA ASN A 115 -5.58 -6.53 -0.55
C ASN A 115 -5.44 -5.07 -1.01
N LEU A 116 -4.40 -4.76 -1.78
CA LEU A 116 -4.11 -3.41 -2.27
C LEU A 116 -5.23 -2.80 -3.11
N THR A 117 -5.94 -3.63 -3.88
CA THR A 117 -7.00 -3.18 -4.78
C THR A 117 -8.33 -2.97 -4.06
N GLN A 118 -8.46 -3.42 -2.82
CA GLN A 118 -9.74 -3.41 -2.10
C GLN A 118 -9.71 -2.52 -0.84
N CYS A 119 -8.55 -2.39 -0.20
CA CYS A 119 -8.40 -1.68 1.06
C CYS A 119 -7.43 -0.50 0.94
N MET A 120 -7.82 0.65 1.47
CA MET A 120 -6.96 1.82 1.52
C MET A 120 -5.89 1.70 2.63
N PHE A 121 -4.69 2.23 2.35
CA PHE A 121 -3.62 2.38 3.34
C PHE A 121 -2.94 3.75 3.15
N SER A 122 -3.01 4.62 4.14
CA SER A 122 -2.35 5.93 4.15
C SER A 122 -0.93 5.87 4.75
N ALA A 123 0.08 5.73 3.89
CA ALA A 123 1.48 5.72 4.32
C ALA A 123 1.90 6.99 5.08
N GLY A 124 1.24 8.13 4.88
CA GLY A 124 1.56 9.38 5.58
C GLY A 124 1.32 9.35 7.10
N ASN A 125 0.48 8.44 7.60
CA ASN A 125 0.07 8.42 9.00
C ASN A 125 0.99 7.57 9.91
N VAL A 126 2.22 7.23 9.49
CA VAL A 126 3.14 6.37 10.28
C VAL A 126 3.32 6.89 11.71
N ASN A 127 3.55 8.20 11.86
CA ASN A 127 3.75 8.80 13.18
C ASN A 127 2.49 8.71 14.05
N GLU A 128 1.30 8.90 13.45
CA GLU A 128 0.05 8.82 14.18
C GLU A 128 -0.30 7.37 14.56
N ARG A 129 -0.06 6.40 13.65
CA ARG A 129 -0.17 4.97 13.97
C ARG A 129 0.75 4.59 15.13
N ARG A 130 2.00 5.05 15.11
CA ARG A 130 2.93 4.83 16.23
C ARG A 130 2.39 5.43 17.53
N ARG A 131 1.90 6.68 17.49
CA ARG A 131 1.33 7.37 18.65
C ARG A 131 0.20 6.58 19.29
N MET A 132 -0.65 5.91 18.50
CA MET A 132 -1.77 5.13 19.03
C MET A 132 -1.36 4.02 19.99
N GLY A 133 -0.15 3.47 19.87
CA GLY A 133 0.39 2.52 20.85
C GLY A 133 0.64 3.11 22.25
N GLU A 134 0.60 4.44 22.38
CA GLU A 134 0.89 5.17 23.63
C GLU A 134 -0.35 5.89 24.19
N VAL A 135 -1.44 5.98 23.42
CA VAL A 135 -2.62 6.79 23.78
C VAL A 135 -3.49 6.12 24.83
N ALA A 136 -3.73 4.81 24.70
CA ALA A 136 -4.61 4.07 25.59
C ALA A 136 -3.92 3.76 26.92
N ARG A 137 -4.64 3.93 28.03
CA ARG A 137 -4.15 3.56 29.36
C ARG A 137 -4.42 2.09 29.65
N ALA A 138 -3.68 1.57 30.62
CA ALA A 138 -3.83 0.18 31.05
C ALA A 138 -5.28 -0.11 31.49
N GLY A 139 -5.87 -1.17 30.93
CA GLY A 139 -7.22 -1.63 31.26
C GLY A 139 -8.37 -0.84 30.64
N GLU A 140 -8.11 0.20 29.83
CA GLU A 140 -9.19 0.94 29.15
C GLU A 140 -9.92 0.05 28.12
N VAL A 141 -11.19 0.38 27.89
CA VAL A 141 -11.98 -0.17 26.79
C VAL A 141 -12.15 0.94 25.75
N VAL A 142 -11.65 0.70 24.54
CA VAL A 142 -11.63 1.68 23.45
C VAL A 142 -12.60 1.28 22.36
N VAL A 143 -13.21 2.27 21.70
CA VAL A 143 -14.02 2.07 20.50
C VAL A 143 -13.33 2.76 19.33
N ASP A 144 -12.95 2.00 18.31
CA ASP A 144 -12.42 2.47 17.03
C ASP A 144 -13.55 2.44 15.99
N LEU A 145 -14.17 3.61 15.75
CA LEU A 145 -15.37 3.71 14.91
C LEU A 145 -15.10 3.45 13.42
N TYR A 146 -13.87 3.61 12.93
CA TYR A 146 -13.55 3.44 11.51
C TYR A 146 -12.26 2.66 11.38
N SER A 147 -12.29 1.44 11.90
CA SER A 147 -11.08 0.67 12.19
C SER A 147 -10.32 0.24 10.93
N GLY A 148 -10.99 0.15 9.78
CA GLY A 148 -10.40 -0.29 8.53
C GLY A 148 -9.75 -1.66 8.71
N ILE A 149 -8.48 -1.76 8.32
CA ILE A 149 -7.69 -2.98 8.47
C ILE A 149 -7.03 -3.11 9.86
N GLY A 150 -7.40 -2.26 10.82
CA GLY A 150 -6.79 -2.18 12.16
C GLY A 150 -5.77 -1.07 12.33
N TYR A 151 -5.95 0.05 11.63
CA TYR A 151 -4.94 1.11 11.48
C TYR A 151 -4.40 1.67 12.79
N TYR A 152 -5.33 1.97 13.71
CA TYR A 152 -5.06 2.51 15.03
C TYR A 152 -5.29 1.47 16.13
N THR A 153 -6.19 0.53 15.88
CA THR A 153 -6.44 -0.61 16.75
C THR A 153 -5.20 -1.45 17.00
N LEU A 154 -4.48 -1.89 15.96
CA LEU A 154 -3.35 -2.81 16.13
C LEU A 154 -2.21 -2.19 16.96
N PRO A 155 -1.80 -0.91 16.73
CA PRO A 155 -0.86 -0.25 17.64
C PRO A 155 -1.31 -0.22 19.09
N MET A 156 -2.58 0.09 19.37
CA MET A 156 -3.10 0.07 20.73
C MET A 156 -3.02 -1.34 21.33
N LEU A 157 -3.50 -2.36 20.60
CA LEU A 157 -3.53 -3.73 21.11
C LEU A 157 -2.13 -4.32 21.35
N VAL A 158 -1.17 -4.01 20.47
CA VAL A 158 0.19 -4.60 20.52
C VAL A 158 1.09 -3.86 21.51
N HIS A 159 1.03 -2.52 21.54
CA HIS A 159 2.02 -1.71 22.27
C HIS A 159 1.50 -1.05 23.54
N SER A 160 0.17 -1.02 23.74
CA SER A 160 -0.42 -0.52 24.99
C SER A 160 -0.86 -1.67 25.90
N GLN A 161 -1.26 -1.33 27.13
CA GLN A 161 -1.91 -2.26 28.06
C GLN A 161 -3.44 -2.13 28.04
N VAL A 162 -4.03 -1.67 26.92
CA VAL A 162 -5.48 -1.55 26.75
C VAL A 162 -6.17 -2.88 27.09
N GLY A 163 -7.31 -2.79 27.77
CA GLY A 163 -8.08 -3.95 28.20
C GLY A 163 -8.79 -4.62 27.03
N HIS A 164 -9.51 -3.83 26.23
CA HIS A 164 -10.27 -4.32 25.08
C HIS A 164 -10.47 -3.23 24.03
N VAL A 165 -10.56 -3.60 22.74
CA VAL A 165 -10.89 -2.67 21.66
C VAL A 165 -12.10 -3.19 20.87
N HIS A 166 -13.13 -2.35 20.76
CA HIS A 166 -14.25 -2.57 19.85
C HIS A 166 -13.96 -1.86 18.52
N CYS A 167 -13.86 -2.63 17.44
CA CYS A 167 -13.66 -2.13 16.09
C CYS A 167 -14.99 -2.08 15.37
N CYS A 168 -15.36 -0.94 14.82
CA CYS A 168 -16.46 -0.86 13.88
C CYS A 168 -15.91 -0.68 12.46
N GLU A 169 -16.41 -1.48 11.53
CA GLU A 169 -16.03 -1.43 10.12
C GLU A 169 -17.14 -1.99 9.24
N TRP A 170 -17.45 -1.30 8.15
CA TRP A 170 -18.52 -1.68 7.23
C TRP A 170 -18.03 -2.18 5.88
N ASN A 171 -16.76 -1.97 5.54
CA ASN A 171 -16.15 -2.50 4.34
C ASN A 171 -15.79 -3.97 4.57
N PRO A 172 -16.47 -4.92 3.92
CA PRO A 172 -16.24 -6.35 4.17
C PRO A 172 -14.82 -6.80 3.78
N ASN A 173 -14.15 -6.12 2.85
CA ASN A 173 -12.75 -6.41 2.51
C ASN A 173 -11.82 -5.98 3.65
N ALA A 174 -12.08 -4.81 4.25
CA ALA A 174 -11.31 -4.31 5.38
C ALA A 174 -11.52 -5.17 6.63
N VAL A 175 -12.74 -5.64 6.88
CA VAL A 175 -13.05 -6.60 7.96
C VAL A 175 -12.22 -7.87 7.82
N ARG A 176 -12.21 -8.51 6.64
CA ARG A 176 -11.40 -9.72 6.42
C ARG A 176 -9.92 -9.48 6.66
N ALA A 177 -9.41 -8.33 6.24
CA ALA A 177 -8.03 -7.95 6.49
C ALA A 177 -7.77 -7.69 7.98
N LEU A 178 -8.68 -7.00 8.68
CA LEU A 178 -8.61 -6.76 10.12
C LEU A 178 -8.57 -8.08 10.91
N ASP A 179 -9.47 -9.02 10.61
CA ASP A 179 -9.48 -10.34 11.25
C ASP A 179 -8.14 -11.06 11.06
N SER A 180 -7.62 -11.09 9.82
CA SER A 180 -6.30 -11.66 9.53
C SER A 180 -5.17 -10.94 10.29
N ASN A 181 -5.29 -9.63 10.51
CA ASN A 181 -4.28 -8.85 11.21
C ASN A 181 -4.34 -9.04 12.73
N LEU A 182 -5.53 -9.16 13.30
CA LEU A 182 -5.71 -9.45 14.72
C LEU A 182 -5.09 -10.82 15.08
N GLU A 183 -5.30 -11.82 14.23
CA GLU A 183 -4.70 -13.15 14.36
C GLU A 183 -3.18 -13.11 14.18
N SER A 184 -2.67 -12.50 13.10
CA SER A 184 -1.23 -12.49 12.81
C SER A 184 -0.40 -11.71 13.83
N ASN A 185 -1.00 -10.73 14.50
CA ASN A 185 -0.35 -9.98 15.59
C ASN A 185 -0.65 -10.58 16.98
N GLY A 186 -1.43 -11.66 17.08
CA GLY A 186 -1.70 -12.37 18.34
C GLY A 186 -2.55 -11.57 19.34
N VAL A 187 -3.46 -10.72 18.86
CA VAL A 187 -4.27 -9.81 19.69
C VAL A 187 -5.78 -9.98 19.52
N ALA A 188 -6.22 -11.01 18.78
CA ALA A 188 -7.63 -11.28 18.50
C ALA A 188 -8.50 -11.38 19.76
N GLU A 189 -8.00 -11.99 20.84
CA GLU A 189 -8.76 -12.17 22.09
C GLU A 189 -9.15 -10.87 22.79
N LYS A 190 -8.44 -9.76 22.51
CA LYS A 190 -8.68 -8.44 23.12
C LYS A 190 -9.47 -7.50 22.20
N CYS A 191 -10.05 -8.04 21.13
CA CYS A 191 -10.76 -7.27 20.14
C CYS A 191 -12.14 -7.85 19.84
N THR A 192 -13.10 -6.98 19.54
CA THR A 192 -14.39 -7.38 18.97
C THR A 192 -14.67 -6.55 17.74
N VAL A 193 -14.90 -7.22 16.61
CA VAL A 193 -15.22 -6.57 15.33
C VAL A 193 -16.74 -6.51 15.16
N HIS A 194 -17.26 -5.30 14.99
CA HIS A 194 -18.65 -4.99 14.70
C HIS A 194 -18.76 -4.64 13.22
N ILE A 195 -19.37 -5.55 12.45
CA ILE A 195 -19.51 -5.40 11.01
C ILE A 195 -20.79 -4.61 10.72
N GLY A 196 -20.66 -3.44 10.11
CA GLY A 196 -21.81 -2.64 9.68
C GLY A 196 -21.63 -1.13 9.89
N ASP A 197 -22.68 -0.39 9.53
CA ASP A 197 -22.74 1.05 9.75
C ASP A 197 -22.82 1.37 11.24
N ASN A 198 -21.90 2.21 11.72
CA ASN A 198 -21.82 2.63 13.13
C ASN A 198 -23.07 3.29 13.70
N ARG A 199 -24.00 3.73 12.84
CA ARG A 199 -25.25 4.40 13.23
C ARG A 199 -26.36 3.43 13.62
N ILE A 200 -26.20 2.14 13.31
CA ILE A 200 -27.19 1.07 13.52
C ILE A 200 -26.78 0.25 14.74
#